data_AF-A0A7G5N310-F1
#
_entry.id   AF-A0A7G5N310-F1
#
_cell.length_a   1.000
_cell.length_b   1.000
_cell.length_c   1.000
_cell.angle_alpha   90.00
_cell.angle_beta   90.00
_cell.angle_gamma   90.00
#
_symmetry.space_group_name_H-M   'P 1'
#
loop_
_entity.id
_entity.type
_entity.pdbx_description
1 polymer ?
#
loop_
_entity_poly.entity_id
_entity_poly.type
_entity_poly.pdbx_seq_one_letter_code
_entity_poly.pdbx_strand_id
1 'polypeptide(L)'
;MAAPPRLAITLNEKWNADTVILCKMVDGVPKKMADVTIDQSSGDDSKEVTTLTFPVTEVGDTYYLVGGKTKTDSTSADETDNKQNPSNGTDSTRGNQTAAGENQDSTEGNNQDTSQQSDTTQSDHTCTISIECSTILNNWDDLNKAKADFVPSDGWILYSSVVEYTPGETVYDVLYRVCRDSGIHMSARYTPMYGSYYVEGINQLYEFDCGELSGWMYSVNSWFPNYGCSQYEVSDGDMIEWRYTCDLGRDVGDQYYE
;
A
#
# COMPACT_ATOMS: atom_id res chain seq x y z
N MET A 1 -36.30 7.52 6.00
CA MET A 1 -35.02 6.98 5.51
C MET A 1 -34.00 7.21 6.61
N ALA A 2 -33.19 6.20 6.95
CA ALA A 2 -32.05 6.41 7.86
C ALA A 2 -30.93 7.14 7.10
N ALA A 3 -30.10 7.90 7.81
CA ALA A 3 -28.86 8.43 7.23
C ALA A 3 -27.88 7.29 6.93
N PRO A 4 -27.00 7.41 5.92
CA PRO A 4 -25.97 6.40 5.67
C PRO A 4 -25.04 6.27 6.90
N PRO A 5 -24.50 5.06 7.17
CA PRO A 5 -23.53 4.87 8.24
C PRO A 5 -22.30 5.74 7.98
N ARG A 6 -21.65 6.20 9.05
CA ARG A 6 -20.42 6.99 8.99
C ARG A 6 -19.29 6.22 9.65
N LEU A 7 -18.14 6.20 9.01
CA LEU A 7 -16.88 5.73 9.58
C LEU A 7 -16.11 6.95 10.11
N ALA A 8 -15.44 6.78 11.23
CA ALA A 8 -14.53 7.75 11.81
C ALA A 8 -13.15 7.10 11.97
N ILE A 9 -12.11 7.76 11.48
CA ILE A 9 -10.71 7.32 11.59
C ILE A 9 -9.94 8.40 12.33
N THR A 10 -9.28 8.06 13.43
CA THR A 10 -8.41 8.98 14.17
C THR A 10 -6.97 8.68 13.82
N LEU A 11 -6.25 9.70 13.35
CA LEU A 11 -4.82 9.66 13.10
C LEU A 11 -4.06 9.88 14.40
N ASN A 12 -2.93 9.19 14.59
CA ASN A 12 -2.11 9.28 15.80
C ASN A 12 -1.48 10.66 16.03
N GLU A 13 -1.49 11.52 15.00
CA GLU A 13 -0.98 12.88 15.02
C GLU A 13 -1.93 13.85 14.29
N LYS A 14 -1.70 15.15 14.47
CA LYS A 14 -2.44 16.21 13.79
C LYS A 14 -2.09 16.28 12.31
N TRP A 15 -3.06 16.00 11.45
CA TRP A 15 -2.89 16.22 10.02
C TRP A 15 -3.12 17.71 9.69
N ASN A 16 -2.12 18.36 9.11
CA ASN A 16 -2.20 19.76 8.71
C ASN A 16 -2.96 19.94 7.37
N ALA A 17 -4.19 19.44 7.30
CA ALA A 17 -5.17 19.72 6.23
C ALA A 17 -6.24 20.72 6.73
N ASP A 18 -6.99 21.32 5.82
CA ASP A 18 -8.27 21.99 6.11
C ASP A 18 -9.43 21.44 5.25
N THR A 19 -9.09 20.67 4.21
CA THR A 19 -10.02 19.98 3.34
C THR A 19 -9.53 18.56 3.14
N VAL A 20 -10.42 17.59 3.31
CA VAL A 20 -10.16 16.16 3.02
C VAL A 20 -11.36 15.62 2.24
N ILE A 21 -11.09 14.81 1.22
CA ILE A 21 -12.11 14.11 0.44
C ILE A 21 -11.84 12.60 0.44
N LEU A 22 -12.92 11.82 0.41
CA LEU A 22 -12.86 10.39 0.15
C LEU A 22 -12.90 10.20 -1.37
N CYS A 23 -11.94 9.47 -1.92
CA CYS A 23 -11.82 9.16 -3.34
C CYS A 23 -11.74 7.64 -3.56
N LYS A 24 -12.07 7.17 -4.76
CA LYS A 24 -11.68 5.84 -5.25
C LYS A 24 -11.20 5.93 -6.69
N MET A 25 -10.38 4.99 -7.13
CA MET A 25 -9.95 4.93 -8.53
C MET A 25 -11.04 4.22 -9.35
N VAL A 26 -11.48 4.86 -10.44
CA VAL A 26 -12.42 4.28 -11.41
C VAL A 26 -11.79 4.45 -12.79
N ASP A 27 -11.55 3.33 -13.48
CA ASP A 27 -10.90 3.30 -14.81
C ASP A 27 -9.56 4.08 -14.85
N GLY A 28 -8.79 4.01 -13.76
CA GLY A 28 -7.52 4.73 -13.60
C GLY A 28 -7.63 6.22 -13.24
N VAL A 29 -8.85 6.74 -13.03
CA VAL A 29 -9.10 8.14 -12.68
C VAL A 29 -9.58 8.26 -11.22
N PRO A 30 -9.01 9.16 -10.40
CA PRO A 30 -9.50 9.40 -9.05
C PRO A 30 -10.87 10.09 -9.08
N LYS A 31 -11.88 9.42 -8.51
CA LYS A 31 -13.24 9.92 -8.41
C LYS A 31 -13.57 10.25 -6.96
N LYS A 32 -14.00 11.50 -6.69
CA LYS A 32 -14.52 11.91 -5.39
C LYS A 32 -15.80 11.13 -5.08
N MET A 33 -15.83 10.52 -3.90
CA MET A 33 -16.93 9.74 -3.35
C MET A 33 -17.71 10.52 -2.29
N ALA A 34 -17.00 11.21 -1.38
CA ALA A 34 -17.62 12.00 -0.33
C ALA A 34 -16.71 13.15 0.14
N ASP A 35 -17.31 14.16 0.76
CA ASP A 35 -16.61 15.10 1.63
C ASP A 35 -16.36 14.47 3.00
N VAL A 36 -15.19 14.76 3.59
CA VAL A 36 -14.77 14.23 4.88
C VAL A 36 -14.79 15.36 5.91
N THR A 37 -15.45 15.12 7.04
CA THR A 37 -15.43 16.03 8.18
C THR A 37 -14.11 15.87 8.92
N ILE A 38 -13.42 16.99 9.17
CA ILE A 38 -12.14 17.02 9.90
C ILE A 38 -12.41 17.60 11.29
N ASP A 39 -12.17 16.81 12.32
CA ASP A 39 -12.24 17.25 13.71
C ASP A 39 -10.83 17.18 14.32
N GLN A 40 -10.39 18.26 14.99
CA GLN A 40 -9.15 18.28 15.76
C GLN A 40 -9.47 18.14 17.24
N SER A 41 -8.83 17.19 17.92
CA SER A 41 -9.05 16.87 19.32
C SER A 41 -7.72 16.59 20.02
N SER A 42 -7.74 16.52 21.36
CA SER A 42 -6.60 16.07 22.16
C SER A 42 -6.77 14.58 22.45
N GLY A 43 -5.78 13.77 22.10
CA GLY A 43 -5.72 12.35 22.49
C GLY A 43 -5.36 12.19 23.98
N ASP A 44 -5.29 10.94 24.44
CA ASP A 44 -5.09 10.61 25.87
C ASP A 44 -3.81 11.23 26.47
N ASP A 45 -2.74 11.35 25.68
CA ASP A 45 -1.46 11.99 26.04
C ASP A 45 -1.46 13.53 25.89
N SER A 46 -2.61 14.17 25.69
CA SER A 46 -2.79 15.59 25.35
C SER A 46 -2.16 16.06 24.02
N LYS A 47 -1.64 15.13 23.20
CA LYS A 47 -1.22 15.40 21.82
C LYS A 47 -2.42 15.79 20.95
N GLU A 48 -2.25 16.76 20.06
CA GLU A 48 -3.28 17.07 19.05
C GLU A 48 -3.34 15.94 18.02
N VAL A 49 -4.54 15.41 17.78
CA VAL A 49 -4.85 14.37 16.79
C VAL A 49 -5.87 14.88 15.79
N THR A 50 -6.09 14.13 14.70
CA THR A 50 -7.11 14.45 13.69
C THR A 50 -8.05 13.28 13.47
N THR A 51 -9.33 13.50 13.69
CA THR A 51 -10.40 12.55 13.39
C THR A 51 -11.07 12.92 12.07
N LEU A 52 -11.16 11.95 11.17
CA LEU A 52 -11.72 12.06 9.83
C LEU A 52 -13.02 11.26 9.76
N THR A 53 -14.15 11.93 9.56
CA THR A 53 -15.47 11.28 9.56
C THR A 53 -16.17 11.42 8.21
N PHE A 54 -16.56 10.29 7.61
CA PHE A 54 -17.15 10.24 6.26
C PHE A 54 -18.24 9.17 6.13
N PRO A 55 -19.21 9.32 5.21
CA PRO A 55 -20.24 8.32 4.97
C PRO A 55 -19.67 7.09 4.24
N VAL A 56 -20.12 5.91 4.64
CA VAL A 56 -19.87 4.65 3.92
C VAL A 56 -21.11 4.33 3.09
N THR A 57 -20.97 4.42 1.76
CA THR A 57 -22.06 4.20 0.80
C THR A 57 -21.90 2.92 -0.01
N GLU A 58 -20.70 2.39 -0.08
CA GLU A 58 -20.30 1.17 -0.81
C GLU A 58 -19.09 0.54 -0.08
N VAL A 59 -18.84 -0.74 -0.35
CA VAL A 59 -17.78 -1.56 0.29
C VAL A 59 -17.18 -2.51 -0.75
N GLY A 60 -15.96 -3.00 -0.53
CA GLY A 60 -15.28 -3.96 -1.42
C GLY A 60 -14.35 -3.35 -2.48
N ASP A 61 -14.17 -2.03 -2.47
CA ASP A 61 -13.15 -1.31 -3.26
C ASP A 61 -12.09 -0.68 -2.34
N THR A 62 -10.95 -0.26 -2.90
CA THR A 62 -9.96 0.59 -2.21
C THR A 62 -10.39 2.05 -2.28
N TYR A 63 -10.42 2.72 -1.11
CA TYR A 63 -10.72 4.15 -0.98
C TYR A 63 -9.54 4.90 -0.37
N TYR A 64 -9.38 6.15 -0.78
CA TYR A 64 -8.28 7.03 -0.41
C TYR A 64 -8.82 8.29 0.28
N LEU A 65 -8.17 8.72 1.36
CA LEU A 65 -8.43 10.01 1.98
C LEU A 65 -7.39 11.01 1.47
N VAL A 66 -7.81 11.93 0.61
CA VAL A 66 -6.92 12.93 0.00
C VAL A 66 -7.13 14.25 0.72
N GLY A 67 -6.11 14.69 1.47
CA GLY A 67 -6.14 15.90 2.29
C GLY A 67 -5.20 16.99 1.80
N GLY A 68 -5.58 18.25 2.01
CA GLY A 68 -4.77 19.39 1.63
C GLY A 68 -5.19 20.68 2.33
N LYS A 69 -4.49 21.77 1.97
CA LYS A 69 -4.87 23.14 2.33
C LYS A 69 -5.59 23.80 1.16
N THR A 70 -6.77 24.34 1.40
CA THR A 70 -7.42 25.24 0.44
C THR A 70 -6.60 26.52 0.34
N LYS A 71 -6.22 26.89 -0.87
CA LYS A 71 -5.71 28.24 -1.12
C LYS A 71 -6.90 29.18 -0.99
N THR A 72 -6.73 30.26 -0.23
CA THR A 72 -7.72 31.34 -0.18
C THR A 72 -7.77 32.01 -1.55
N ASP A 73 -8.71 31.58 -2.39
CA ASP A 73 -8.67 31.86 -3.83
C ASP A 73 -8.79 33.35 -4.16
N SER A 74 -7.94 33.78 -5.11
CA SER A 74 -8.18 34.94 -5.95
C SER A 74 -8.51 34.46 -7.36
N THR A 75 -9.82 34.38 -7.60
CA THR A 75 -10.62 34.10 -8.81
C THR A 75 -9.93 34.24 -10.19
N SER A 76 -10.10 33.26 -11.10
CA SER A 76 -10.97 33.38 -12.31
C SER A 76 -10.62 32.43 -13.48
N ALA A 77 -11.64 31.72 -14.03
CA ALA A 77 -11.96 31.53 -15.46
C ALA A 77 -10.95 30.79 -16.42
N ASP A 78 -11.33 30.05 -17.47
CA ASP A 78 -12.64 29.51 -17.93
C ASP A 78 -12.47 28.38 -18.98
N GLU A 79 -13.58 27.74 -19.38
CA GLU A 79 -13.93 27.13 -20.70
C GLU A 79 -12.96 26.14 -21.40
N THR A 80 -13.28 24.82 -21.46
CA THR A 80 -14.02 24.07 -22.52
C THR A 80 -13.35 23.90 -23.91
N ASP A 81 -13.33 22.66 -24.44
CA ASP A 81 -14.08 22.33 -25.68
C ASP A 81 -14.39 20.81 -25.77
N ASN A 82 -15.22 20.43 -26.75
CA ASN A 82 -16.02 19.22 -26.87
C ASN A 82 -15.92 18.65 -28.30
N LYS A 83 -15.85 17.30 -28.46
CA LYS A 83 -16.29 16.51 -29.64
C LYS A 83 -16.02 15.02 -29.36
N GLN A 84 -17.03 14.15 -29.25
CA GLN A 84 -17.96 13.63 -30.27
C GLN A 84 -17.46 12.40 -31.05
N ASN A 85 -18.25 11.34 -30.89
CA ASN A 85 -18.25 10.03 -31.55
C ASN A 85 -18.56 10.13 -33.07
N PRO A 86 -18.31 9.08 -33.86
CA PRO A 86 -19.48 8.46 -34.51
C PRO A 86 -19.56 6.92 -34.51
N SER A 87 -20.78 6.46 -34.24
CA SER A 87 -21.33 5.10 -34.30
C SER A 87 -21.20 4.35 -35.64
N ASN A 88 -20.99 3.03 -35.57
CA ASN A 88 -21.85 1.94 -36.12
C ASN A 88 -21.12 0.58 -36.00
N GLY A 89 -21.73 -0.59 -35.74
CA GLY A 89 -23.10 -0.94 -35.37
C GLY A 89 -23.46 -2.38 -35.82
N THR A 90 -24.18 -3.17 -34.98
CA THR A 90 -24.91 -4.45 -35.31
C THR A 90 -24.10 -5.65 -35.86
N ASP A 91 -24.47 -6.93 -35.72
CA ASP A 91 -25.45 -7.68 -34.89
C ASP A 91 -25.15 -9.21 -34.96
N SER A 92 -25.68 -9.99 -34.01
CA SER A 92 -26.12 -11.40 -34.13
C SER A 92 -25.18 -12.62 -34.21
N THR A 93 -25.40 -13.50 -33.22
CA THR A 93 -25.54 -14.98 -33.27
C THR A 93 -24.37 -15.95 -33.41
N ARG A 94 -24.10 -16.65 -32.29
CA ARG A 94 -24.44 -18.08 -32.05
C ARG A 94 -23.80 -19.15 -32.97
N GLY A 95 -22.81 -19.85 -32.44
CA GLY A 95 -22.37 -21.18 -32.90
C GLY A 95 -21.99 -22.06 -31.70
N ASN A 96 -22.58 -23.27 -31.59
CA ASN A 96 -22.45 -24.17 -30.43
C ASN A 96 -22.06 -25.59 -30.89
N GLN A 97 -21.08 -26.21 -30.22
CA GLN A 97 -20.69 -27.64 -30.21
C GLN A 97 -19.42 -27.73 -29.33
N THR A 98 -19.30 -28.43 -28.20
CA THR A 98 -19.93 -29.65 -27.64
C THR A 98 -19.45 -30.97 -28.25
N ALA A 99 -18.48 -31.62 -27.59
CA ALA A 99 -18.35 -33.06 -27.29
C ALA A 99 -16.97 -33.29 -26.61
N ALA A 100 -16.79 -33.81 -25.38
CA ALA A 100 -17.37 -34.93 -24.62
C ALA A 100 -16.44 -36.19 -24.64
N GLY A 101 -16.39 -36.90 -23.50
CA GLY A 101 -15.46 -38.01 -23.19
C GLY A 101 -14.60 -37.68 -21.95
N GLU A 102 -14.99 -37.92 -20.69
CA GLU A 102 -15.32 -39.22 -20.04
C GLU A 102 -14.13 -40.21 -20.06
N ASN A 103 -13.79 -41.03 -19.05
CA ASN A 103 -14.28 -41.33 -17.68
C ASN A 103 -13.17 -42.16 -16.95
N GLN A 104 -13.18 -42.60 -15.67
CA GLN A 104 -14.08 -42.56 -14.49
C GLN A 104 -13.28 -42.91 -13.20
N ASP A 105 -13.91 -42.88 -12.00
CA ASP A 105 -13.71 -43.78 -10.82
C ASP A 105 -12.34 -43.87 -10.09
N SER A 106 -12.22 -44.26 -8.80
CA SER A 106 -13.10 -44.41 -7.61
C SER A 106 -12.21 -44.79 -6.38
N THR A 107 -12.62 -44.97 -5.10
CA THR A 107 -13.84 -44.63 -4.31
C THR A 107 -13.46 -44.56 -2.81
N GLU A 108 -14.23 -43.79 -2.02
CA GLU A 108 -14.65 -44.02 -0.61
C GLU A 108 -13.68 -44.42 0.54
N GLY A 109 -13.89 -43.75 1.68
CA GLY A 109 -13.42 -44.13 3.01
C GLY A 109 -14.07 -43.25 4.09
N ASN A 110 -15.29 -43.60 4.52
CA ASN A 110 -16.13 -42.77 5.39
C ASN A 110 -16.03 -43.20 6.87
N ASN A 111 -15.93 -42.26 7.82
CA ASN A 111 -16.59 -42.36 9.14
C ASN A 111 -16.53 -41.07 9.99
N GLN A 112 -17.67 -40.78 10.61
CA GLN A 112 -17.95 -39.87 11.74
C GLN A 112 -17.17 -40.28 13.02
N ASP A 113 -17.07 -39.52 14.12
CA ASP A 113 -17.42 -38.14 14.52
C ASP A 113 -16.77 -37.91 15.90
N THR A 114 -16.15 -36.75 16.16
CA THR A 114 -16.30 -36.11 17.49
C THR A 114 -16.01 -34.61 17.43
N SER A 115 -16.97 -33.83 17.93
CA SER A 115 -16.86 -32.39 18.19
C SER A 115 -15.69 -32.00 19.12
N GLN A 116 -14.92 -30.99 18.73
CA GLN A 116 -14.46 -29.98 19.69
C GLN A 116 -14.42 -28.61 19.03
N GLN A 117 -15.49 -27.85 19.26
CA GLN A 117 -15.58 -26.44 18.92
C GLN A 117 -14.67 -25.65 19.86
N SER A 118 -13.50 -25.25 19.36
CA SER A 118 -12.72 -24.19 19.96
C SER A 118 -13.18 -22.87 19.36
N ASP A 119 -13.91 -22.07 20.13
CA ASP A 119 -14.13 -20.65 19.83
C ASP A 119 -12.79 -19.92 20.03
N THR A 120 -11.87 -20.08 19.07
CA THR A 120 -10.75 -19.16 18.90
C THR A 120 -11.32 -17.85 18.37
N THR A 121 -11.47 -16.86 19.24
CA THR A 121 -11.48 -15.46 18.81
C THR A 121 -10.16 -15.21 18.09
N GLN A 122 -10.19 -15.29 16.77
CA GLN A 122 -9.06 -15.03 15.91
C GLN A 122 -8.74 -13.53 16.06
N SER A 123 -7.71 -13.21 16.85
CA SER A 123 -7.09 -11.90 16.77
C SER A 123 -6.25 -11.93 15.51
N ASP A 124 -6.78 -11.35 14.44
CA ASP A 124 -6.04 -11.17 13.20
C ASP A 124 -4.87 -10.24 13.51
N HIS A 125 -3.68 -10.82 13.62
CA HIS A 125 -2.44 -10.10 13.88
C HIS A 125 -2.10 -9.29 12.64
N THR A 126 -1.96 -7.98 12.78
CA THR A 126 -1.78 -7.07 11.63
C THR A 126 -0.58 -6.16 11.81
N CYS A 127 0.05 -5.83 10.69
CA CYS A 127 1.02 -4.75 10.60
C CYS A 127 0.65 -3.87 9.40
N THR A 128 1.24 -2.69 9.32
CA THR A 128 1.11 -1.79 8.16
C THR A 128 2.42 -1.83 7.38
N ILE A 129 2.36 -1.98 6.07
CA ILE A 129 3.55 -1.95 5.19
C ILE A 129 3.40 -0.90 4.09
N SER A 130 4.51 -0.23 3.76
CA SER A 130 4.60 0.64 2.59
C SER A 130 5.96 0.53 1.88
N ILE A 131 6.00 0.89 0.59
CA ILE A 131 7.20 0.87 -0.26
C ILE A 131 7.22 2.12 -1.14
N GLU A 132 8.23 2.97 -0.98
CA GLU A 132 8.35 4.23 -1.72
C GLU A 132 9.80 4.57 -2.14
N CYS A 133 9.90 5.38 -3.19
CA CYS A 133 11.14 5.77 -3.84
C CYS A 133 11.14 7.26 -4.25
N SER A 134 10.40 8.10 -3.51
CA SER A 134 10.20 9.52 -3.83
C SER A 134 11.51 10.33 -3.84
N THR A 135 12.55 9.87 -3.16
CA THR A 135 13.91 10.43 -3.22
C THR A 135 14.48 10.47 -4.63
N ILE A 136 14.17 9.48 -5.49
CA ILE A 136 14.61 9.43 -6.89
C ILE A 136 14.05 10.60 -7.70
N LEU A 137 12.85 11.09 -7.37
CA LEU A 137 12.23 12.24 -8.07
C LEU A 137 13.05 13.53 -7.90
N ASN A 138 13.80 13.65 -6.80
CA ASN A 138 14.71 14.77 -6.53
C ASN A 138 16.14 14.52 -7.03
N ASN A 139 16.49 13.27 -7.38
CA ASN A 139 17.83 12.83 -7.80
C ASN A 139 17.82 12.22 -9.22
N TRP A 140 16.87 12.64 -10.08
CA TRP A 140 16.59 12.02 -11.37
C TRP A 140 17.77 12.00 -12.35
N ASP A 141 18.71 12.95 -12.23
CA ASP A 141 19.91 13.00 -13.08
C ASP A 141 20.92 11.88 -12.77
N ASP A 142 20.93 11.38 -11.52
CA ASP A 142 21.78 10.26 -11.08
C ASP A 142 21.14 8.88 -11.31
N LEU A 143 19.84 8.85 -11.63
CA LEU A 143 19.10 7.62 -11.93
C LEU A 143 19.65 6.93 -13.19
N ASN A 144 19.91 5.63 -13.07
CA ASN A 144 20.15 4.72 -14.17
C ASN A 144 18.97 4.78 -15.16
N LYS A 145 19.21 5.38 -16.33
CA LYS A 145 18.16 5.74 -17.31
C LYS A 145 17.34 4.55 -17.82
N ALA A 146 17.85 3.32 -17.71
CA ALA A 146 17.10 2.10 -18.02
C ALA A 146 16.02 1.76 -16.97
N LYS A 147 15.95 2.52 -15.87
CA LYS A 147 15.03 2.31 -14.74
C LYS A 147 13.88 3.31 -14.66
N ALA A 148 13.88 4.35 -15.49
CA ALA A 148 12.90 5.44 -15.44
C ALA A 148 11.44 4.96 -15.46
N ASP A 149 11.14 3.94 -16.29
CA ASP A 149 9.79 3.37 -16.42
C ASP A 149 9.29 2.64 -15.15
N PHE A 150 10.17 2.40 -14.17
CA PHE A 150 9.84 1.74 -12.89
C PHE A 150 9.75 2.71 -11.70
N VAL A 151 9.91 4.03 -11.92
CA VAL A 151 9.74 5.05 -10.89
C VAL A 151 8.32 5.63 -11.00
N PRO A 152 7.41 5.39 -10.03
CA PRO A 152 6.09 6.01 -10.02
C PRO A 152 6.21 7.53 -9.92
N SER A 153 5.33 8.27 -10.60
CA SER A 153 5.39 9.74 -10.66
C SER A 153 5.17 10.45 -9.30
N ASP A 154 4.62 9.73 -8.33
CA ASP A 154 4.41 10.14 -6.94
C ASP A 154 5.39 9.46 -5.94
N GLY A 155 6.27 8.60 -6.45
CA GLY A 155 7.23 7.81 -5.67
C GLY A 155 6.67 6.55 -5.01
N TRP A 156 5.36 6.28 -5.04
CA TRP A 156 4.76 5.17 -4.30
C TRP A 156 4.66 3.88 -5.13
N ILE A 157 5.43 2.86 -4.74
CA ILE A 157 5.38 1.52 -5.32
C ILE A 157 4.27 0.71 -4.65
N LEU A 158 4.18 0.82 -3.32
CA LEU A 158 3.10 0.29 -2.50
C LEU A 158 2.71 1.34 -1.48
N TYR A 159 1.49 1.87 -1.60
CA TYR A 159 0.91 2.73 -0.57
C TYR A 159 0.73 1.97 0.74
N SER A 160 0.79 2.71 1.86
CA SER A 160 0.53 2.21 3.21
C SER A 160 -0.71 1.33 3.26
N SER A 161 -0.49 0.05 3.55
CA SER A 161 -1.48 -1.02 3.49
C SER A 161 -1.42 -1.87 4.75
N VAL A 162 -2.57 -2.10 5.40
CA VAL A 162 -2.66 -3.05 6.51
C VAL A 162 -2.65 -4.46 5.95
N VAL A 163 -1.79 -5.31 6.50
CA VAL A 163 -1.65 -6.72 6.11
C VAL A 163 -1.67 -7.60 7.36
N GLU A 164 -2.34 -8.74 7.25
CA GLU A 164 -2.23 -9.82 8.24
C GLU A 164 -0.80 -10.37 8.24
N TYR A 165 -0.33 -10.84 9.40
CA TYR A 165 0.92 -11.58 9.54
C TYR A 165 0.75 -12.76 10.51
N THR A 166 1.57 -13.80 10.34
CA THR A 166 1.61 -14.93 11.30
C THR A 166 2.66 -14.65 12.37
N PRO A 167 2.39 -14.82 13.68
CA PRO A 167 3.39 -14.67 14.73
C PRO A 167 4.66 -15.48 14.45
N GLY A 168 5.80 -14.80 14.41
CA GLY A 168 7.10 -15.35 13.98
C GLY A 168 7.47 -15.07 12.51
N GLU A 169 6.60 -14.47 11.69
CA GLU A 169 7.02 -13.84 10.43
C GLU A 169 7.94 -12.65 10.73
N THR A 170 8.98 -12.51 9.91
CA THR A 170 9.91 -11.38 9.98
C THR A 170 9.52 -10.27 9.00
N VAL A 171 10.11 -9.08 9.16
CA VAL A 171 9.93 -7.97 8.19
C VAL A 171 10.29 -8.41 6.76
N TYR A 172 11.27 -9.31 6.60
CA TYR A 172 11.59 -9.91 5.31
C TYR A 172 10.43 -10.77 4.75
N ASP A 173 9.81 -11.61 5.58
CA ASP A 173 8.75 -12.52 5.15
C ASP A 173 7.50 -11.74 4.74
N VAL A 174 7.13 -10.71 5.51
CA VAL A 174 6.03 -9.79 5.18
C VAL A 174 6.32 -9.06 3.86
N LEU A 175 7.51 -8.47 3.68
CA LEU A 175 7.87 -7.83 2.40
C LEU A 175 7.79 -8.83 1.24
N TYR A 176 8.39 -10.01 1.38
CA TYR A 176 8.45 -11.01 0.31
C TYR A 176 7.05 -11.47 -0.12
N ARG A 177 6.17 -11.76 0.85
CA ARG A 177 4.77 -12.11 0.61
C ARG A 177 4.02 -10.97 -0.08
N VAL A 178 4.12 -9.75 0.44
CA VAL A 178 3.38 -8.58 -0.06
C VAL A 178 3.83 -8.19 -1.47
N CYS A 179 5.13 -8.22 -1.76
CA CYS A 179 5.66 -8.00 -3.11
C CYS A 179 5.15 -9.07 -4.09
N ARG A 180 5.26 -10.36 -3.73
CA ARG A 180 4.76 -11.48 -4.53
C ARG A 180 3.26 -11.34 -4.85
N ASP A 181 2.46 -11.06 -3.84
CA ASP A 181 1.00 -11.02 -3.95
C ASP A 181 0.50 -9.78 -4.70
N SER A 182 1.28 -8.68 -4.67
CA SER A 182 1.03 -7.45 -5.42
C SER A 182 1.64 -7.44 -6.84
N GLY A 183 2.38 -8.49 -7.23
CA GLY A 183 3.09 -8.54 -8.51
C GLY A 183 4.31 -7.60 -8.61
N ILE A 184 4.79 -7.09 -7.47
CA ILE A 184 5.97 -6.22 -7.38
C ILE A 184 7.22 -7.09 -7.42
N HIS A 185 8.16 -6.81 -8.32
CA HIS A 185 9.45 -7.49 -8.34
C HIS A 185 10.24 -7.25 -7.06
N MET A 186 10.90 -8.28 -6.55
CA MET A 186 11.81 -8.19 -5.41
C MET A 186 13.04 -9.07 -5.67
N SER A 187 14.23 -8.53 -5.40
CA SER A 187 15.50 -9.25 -5.44
C SER A 187 16.15 -9.18 -4.06
N ALA A 188 16.63 -10.31 -3.57
CA ALA A 188 17.32 -10.39 -2.29
C ALA A 188 18.38 -11.50 -2.29
N ARG A 189 19.51 -11.24 -1.63
CA ARG A 189 20.61 -12.20 -1.46
C ARG A 189 20.74 -12.59 0.01
N TYR A 190 20.77 -13.89 0.30
CA TYR A 190 21.05 -14.35 1.66
C TYR A 190 22.51 -14.02 2.03
N THR A 191 22.71 -13.45 3.22
CA THR A 191 24.03 -13.06 3.73
C THR A 191 24.37 -13.88 4.97
N PRO A 192 25.11 -15.01 4.84
CA PRO A 192 25.33 -15.94 5.95
C PRO A 192 26.01 -15.33 7.18
N MET A 193 26.82 -14.28 6.99
CA MET A 193 27.49 -13.55 8.07
C MET A 193 26.53 -12.79 8.99
N TYR A 194 25.37 -12.37 8.49
CA TYR A 194 24.37 -11.61 9.22
C TYR A 194 23.10 -12.42 9.52
N GLY A 195 23.00 -13.66 9.02
CA GLY A 195 21.82 -14.49 9.18
C GLY A 195 20.56 -13.93 8.52
N SER A 196 20.71 -12.99 7.58
CA SER A 196 19.60 -12.24 6.98
C SER A 196 19.70 -12.22 5.46
N TYR A 197 18.54 -12.12 4.81
CA TYR A 197 18.48 -11.62 3.45
C TYR A 197 18.81 -10.12 3.44
N TYR A 198 19.60 -9.72 2.45
CA TYR A 198 19.80 -8.33 2.06
C TYR A 198 18.93 -8.06 0.84
N VAL A 199 18.02 -7.10 0.94
CA VAL A 199 17.12 -6.71 -0.15
C VAL A 199 17.85 -5.75 -1.06
N GLU A 200 18.31 -6.27 -2.20
CA GLU A 200 19.12 -5.53 -3.17
C GLU A 200 18.28 -4.80 -4.21
N GLY A 201 16.98 -5.11 -4.35
CA GLY A 201 16.08 -4.39 -5.23
C GLY A 201 14.60 -4.67 -5.04
N ILE A 202 13.76 -3.67 -5.28
CA ILE A 202 12.28 -3.72 -5.25
C ILE A 202 11.76 -2.92 -6.45
N ASN A 203 10.70 -3.39 -7.10
CA ASN A 203 10.14 -2.82 -8.32
C ASN A 203 11.19 -2.52 -9.41
N GLN A 204 12.11 -3.45 -9.65
CA GLN A 204 13.22 -3.30 -10.61
C GLN A 204 14.22 -2.17 -10.31
N LEU A 205 14.09 -1.44 -9.19
CA LEU A 205 15.05 -0.44 -8.69
C LEU A 205 15.98 -1.12 -7.67
N TYR A 206 17.30 -1.03 -7.88
CA TYR A 206 18.31 -1.75 -7.12
C TYR A 206 19.23 -0.82 -6.32
N GLU A 207 20.02 -1.39 -5.40
CA GLU A 207 21.22 -0.73 -4.87
C GLU A 207 22.08 -0.17 -6.03
N PHE A 208 22.57 1.04 -5.85
CA PHE A 208 23.39 1.80 -6.80
C PHE A 208 22.72 2.32 -8.08
N ASP A 209 21.41 2.10 -8.30
CA ASP A 209 20.70 2.67 -9.46
C ASP A 209 20.57 4.20 -9.41
N CYS A 210 20.82 4.86 -8.26
CA CYS A 210 20.89 6.32 -8.12
C CYS A 210 22.21 6.78 -7.47
N GLY A 211 23.34 6.15 -7.84
CA GLY A 211 24.68 6.45 -7.33
C GLY A 211 25.15 5.56 -6.18
N GLU A 212 26.44 5.61 -5.83
CA GLU A 212 27.08 4.64 -4.91
C GLU A 212 26.54 4.63 -3.46
N LEU A 213 25.75 5.63 -3.09
CA LEU A 213 25.12 5.79 -1.78
C LEU A 213 23.64 5.36 -1.76
N SER A 214 23.11 4.87 -2.89
CA SER A 214 21.69 4.56 -3.08
C SER A 214 21.33 3.09 -2.84
N GLY A 215 20.13 2.85 -2.33
CA GLY A 215 19.63 1.51 -2.07
C GLY A 215 18.36 1.47 -1.20
N TRP A 216 17.97 0.28 -0.78
CA TRP A 216 16.77 0.06 0.03
C TRP A 216 17.06 0.06 1.52
N MET A 217 16.29 0.87 2.26
CA MET A 217 16.29 0.89 3.72
C MET A 217 14.90 0.54 4.25
N TYR A 218 14.85 -0.10 5.41
CA TYR A 218 13.61 -0.36 6.12
C TYR A 218 13.62 0.34 7.48
N SER A 219 12.46 0.81 7.89
CA SER A 219 12.21 1.29 9.25
C SER A 219 10.98 0.59 9.81
N VAL A 220 10.94 0.44 11.14
CA VAL A 220 9.75 -0.04 11.87
C VAL A 220 9.40 0.99 12.93
N ASN A 221 8.17 1.51 12.89
CA ASN A 221 7.70 2.58 13.77
C ASN A 221 8.62 3.82 13.76
N SER A 222 9.02 4.25 12.54
CA SER A 222 9.95 5.34 12.26
C SER A 222 11.39 5.17 12.80
N TRP A 223 11.74 3.99 13.32
CA TRP A 223 13.11 3.64 13.72
C TRP A 223 13.78 2.78 12.65
N PHE A 224 14.99 3.15 12.22
CA PHE A 224 15.84 2.37 11.31
C PHE A 224 16.67 1.34 12.09
N PRO A 225 16.42 0.02 11.97
CA PRO A 225 17.19 -0.98 12.70
C PRO A 225 18.57 -1.18 12.07
N ASN A 226 19.59 -1.28 12.92
CA ASN A 226 20.98 -1.49 12.48
C ASN A 226 21.35 -2.97 12.20
N TYR A 227 20.35 -3.79 11.86
CA TYR A 227 20.47 -5.21 11.58
C TYR A 227 19.52 -5.62 10.45
N GLY A 228 19.58 -6.89 10.01
CA GLY A 228 18.87 -7.32 8.81
C GLY A 228 17.37 -7.58 9.04
N CYS A 229 16.55 -7.27 8.03
CA CYS A 229 15.09 -7.44 8.07
C CYS A 229 14.60 -8.89 8.35
N SER A 230 15.44 -9.91 8.16
CA SER A 230 15.13 -11.30 8.56
C SER A 230 15.38 -11.60 10.04
N GLN A 231 15.76 -10.60 10.84
CA GLN A 231 15.99 -10.72 12.29
C GLN A 231 14.97 -9.91 13.12
N TYR A 232 14.14 -9.09 12.46
CA TYR A 232 13.03 -8.38 13.11
C TYR A 232 11.77 -9.24 13.00
N GLU A 233 11.32 -9.87 14.09
CA GLU A 233 10.01 -10.52 14.18
C GLU A 233 8.92 -9.45 14.33
N VAL A 234 7.86 -9.54 13.52
CA VAL A 234 6.82 -8.50 13.44
C VAL A 234 5.89 -8.55 14.67
N SER A 235 5.53 -7.36 15.16
CA SER A 235 4.58 -7.15 16.26
C SER A 235 3.27 -6.53 15.76
N ASP A 236 2.20 -6.75 16.51
CA ASP A 236 0.86 -6.26 16.16
C ASP A 236 0.82 -4.72 16.22
N GLY A 237 0.36 -4.11 15.13
CA GLY A 237 0.35 -2.66 14.92
C GLY A 237 1.63 -2.04 14.37
N ASP A 238 2.69 -2.82 14.08
CA ASP A 238 3.95 -2.29 13.55
C ASP A 238 3.75 -1.55 12.21
N MET A 239 4.41 -0.39 12.07
CA MET A 239 4.50 0.36 10.81
C MET A 239 5.84 0.10 10.14
N ILE A 240 5.83 -0.81 9.15
CA ILE A 240 6.99 -1.18 8.34
C ILE A 240 7.05 -0.28 7.10
N GLU A 241 8.15 0.42 6.91
CA GLU A 241 8.31 1.34 5.77
C GLU A 241 9.61 1.03 5.03
N TRP A 242 9.49 0.69 3.74
CA TRP A 242 10.62 0.50 2.84
C TRP A 242 10.82 1.75 1.98
N ARG A 243 11.96 2.41 2.16
CA ARG A 243 12.30 3.65 1.44
C ARG A 243 13.55 3.44 0.61
N TYR A 244 13.52 3.90 -0.64
CA TYR A 244 14.74 4.05 -1.43
C TYR A 244 15.48 5.30 -0.96
N THR A 245 16.75 5.16 -0.57
CA THR A 245 17.65 6.27 -0.28
C THR A 245 18.55 6.54 -1.49
N CYS A 246 18.94 7.80 -1.69
CA CYS A 246 20.00 8.23 -2.59
C CYS A 246 21.26 8.70 -1.84
N ASP A 247 21.23 8.79 -0.50
CA ASP A 247 22.26 9.45 0.32
C ASP A 247 22.62 8.70 1.64
N LEU A 248 22.59 7.36 1.65
CA LEU A 248 22.78 6.51 2.84
C LEU A 248 21.89 6.90 4.04
N GLY A 249 20.59 7.02 3.83
CA GLY A 249 19.60 7.22 4.90
C GLY A 249 19.32 8.67 5.27
N ARG A 250 20.25 9.59 5.00
CA ARG A 250 20.13 11.02 5.35
C ARG A 250 18.96 11.72 4.68
N ASP A 251 18.56 11.26 3.50
CA ASP A 251 17.41 11.78 2.72
C ASP A 251 16.07 11.11 3.06
N VAL A 252 16.07 10.04 3.88
CA VAL A 252 14.87 9.30 4.32
C VAL A 252 14.64 9.34 5.84
N GLY A 253 15.46 10.08 6.58
CA GLY A 253 15.30 10.34 8.01
C GLY A 253 16.07 9.41 8.96
N ASP A 254 17.08 8.69 8.48
CA ASP A 254 17.97 7.93 9.37
C ASP A 254 18.94 8.87 10.11
N GLN A 255 18.73 8.99 11.42
CA GLN A 255 19.53 9.85 12.31
C GLN A 255 20.89 9.27 12.69
N TYR A 256 21.29 8.09 12.20
CA TYR A 256 22.60 7.51 12.49
C TYR A 256 23.80 8.40 12.05
N TYR A 257 23.55 9.38 11.18
CA TYR A 257 24.55 10.28 10.60
C TYR A 257 24.47 11.75 11.07
N GLU A 258 23.64 12.08 12.08
CA GLU A 258 23.52 13.43 12.68
C GLU A 258 24.44 13.64 13.91
#